data_AF-A0A9Q8WM05-F1
#
_entry.id   AF-A0A9Q8WM05-F1
#
_cell.length_a   1.000
_cell.length_b   1.000
_cell.length_c   1.000
_cell.angle_alpha   90.00
_cell.angle_beta   90.00
_cell.angle_gamma   90.00
#
_symmetry.space_group_name_H-M   'P 1'
#
loop_
_entity.id
_entity.type
_entity.pdbx_description
1 polymer ?
#
loop_
_entity_poly.entity_id
_entity_poly.type
_entity_poly.pdbx_seq_one_letter_code
_entity_poly.pdbx_strand_id
1 'polypeptide(L)'
;MFPDNLTSSGNISGFMVVKDASAALLSPWTTFDKVYKSVMGYPASDFEFVYGQTPLSTFTEAMTLVVLYLVVVFGGREVMRNRKPLELDTLFKTHNFFLSLLSGALLVLFVEQIAPNLWQKGIYECICGPTGWTQQLVVLYYINYLTKYYELIDTVFLMLKKKPLTFLHCYHHPATALLCFSQLIGGTPLSWVPITLNLTVHVVMYWYYFQTARGVKVWWKQWITVLQITQFVLDLGFVYFGFYDVFADTYFKEILPHVGRCGGEFYSAVTGGAILTSYLILFIMFYISTYKKGGRSKAAASASKKSNPTAILNEKQTLAAAVTLGGKNATVELET
;
A
#
# COMPACT_ATOMS: atom_id res chain seq x y z
N MET A 1 1.71 -76.14 -22.01
CA MET A 1 1.02 -75.95 -23.29
C MET A 1 1.05 -74.45 -23.56
N PHE A 2 1.80 -74.04 -24.58
CA PHE A 2 2.08 -72.71 -25.17
C PHE A 2 0.91 -71.68 -25.19
N PRO A 3 1.11 -70.38 -25.57
CA PRO A 3 2.29 -69.49 -25.47
C PRO A 3 2.00 -67.97 -25.22
N ASP A 4 3.09 -67.22 -24.94
CA ASP A 4 3.59 -65.90 -25.43
C ASP A 4 2.76 -64.61 -25.64
N ASN A 5 3.45 -63.52 -25.25
CA ASN A 5 3.56 -62.18 -25.86
C ASN A 5 2.50 -61.10 -25.59
N LEU A 6 2.92 -60.04 -24.87
CA LEU A 6 3.01 -58.68 -25.41
C LEU A 6 3.80 -57.77 -24.45
N THR A 7 5.07 -57.55 -24.81
CA THR A 7 5.86 -56.40 -24.42
C THR A 7 5.21 -55.12 -24.96
N SER A 8 4.88 -54.18 -24.08
CA SER A 8 4.65 -52.78 -24.47
C SER A 8 5.31 -51.88 -23.43
N SER A 9 6.60 -51.64 -23.64
CA SER A 9 7.39 -50.55 -23.09
C SER A 9 6.82 -49.22 -23.62
N GLY A 10 5.77 -48.71 -22.99
CA GLY A 10 5.15 -47.44 -23.33
C GLY A 10 5.82 -46.28 -22.60
N ASN A 11 6.43 -45.37 -23.36
CA ASN A 11 6.92 -44.05 -22.94
C ASN A 11 5.91 -43.28 -22.06
N ILE A 12 6.05 -43.33 -20.74
CA ILE A 12 5.35 -42.42 -19.80
C ILE A 12 6.25 -41.25 -19.39
N SER A 13 7.56 -41.34 -19.64
CA SER A 13 8.56 -40.31 -19.32
C SER A 13 8.53 -39.09 -20.26
N GLY A 14 8.06 -39.23 -21.51
CA GLY A 14 8.06 -38.13 -22.49
C GLY A 14 7.01 -37.05 -22.24
N PHE A 15 5.83 -37.41 -21.72
CA PHE A 15 4.73 -36.46 -21.53
C PHE A 15 4.87 -35.60 -20.26
N MET A 16 5.54 -36.13 -19.23
CA MET A 16 5.81 -35.40 -17.99
C MET A 16 6.97 -34.39 -18.15
N VAL A 17 8.05 -34.81 -18.82
CA VAL A 17 9.23 -33.95 -19.09
C VAL A 17 8.89 -32.73 -19.96
N VAL A 18 7.98 -32.86 -20.92
CA VAL A 18 7.59 -31.74 -21.79
C VAL A 18 6.72 -30.71 -21.05
N LYS A 19 5.91 -31.12 -20.07
CA LYS A 19 5.14 -30.18 -19.22
C LYS A 19 6.06 -29.34 -18.34
N ASP A 20 7.07 -29.94 -17.74
CA ASP A 20 8.03 -29.25 -16.88
C ASP A 20 8.94 -28.31 -17.67
N ALA A 21 9.39 -28.72 -18.86
CA ALA A 21 10.21 -27.88 -19.74
C ALA A 21 9.42 -26.67 -20.30
N SER A 22 8.14 -26.84 -20.62
CA SER A 22 7.28 -25.76 -21.13
C SER A 22 6.90 -24.75 -20.03
N ALA A 23 6.65 -25.24 -18.81
CA ALA A 23 6.43 -24.40 -17.63
C ALA A 23 7.70 -23.61 -17.24
N ALA A 24 8.88 -24.23 -17.36
CA ALA A 24 10.16 -23.57 -17.13
C ALA A 24 10.48 -22.48 -18.18
N LEU A 25 9.96 -22.58 -19.41
CA LEU A 25 10.21 -21.60 -20.47
C LEU A 25 9.35 -20.33 -20.37
N LEU A 26 8.25 -20.39 -19.61
CA LEU A 26 7.29 -19.30 -19.41
C LEU A 26 7.27 -18.72 -17.99
N SER A 27 8.07 -19.26 -17.08
CA SER A 27 8.15 -18.81 -15.68
C SER A 27 8.70 -17.37 -15.58
N PRO A 28 7.92 -16.40 -15.05
CA PRO A 28 8.43 -15.06 -14.76
C PRO A 28 9.70 -15.08 -13.90
N TRP A 29 9.78 -15.98 -12.94
CA TRP A 29 10.96 -16.18 -12.08
C TRP A 29 12.22 -16.49 -12.89
N THR A 30 12.17 -17.39 -13.86
CA THR A 30 13.36 -17.71 -14.68
C THR A 30 13.86 -16.52 -15.49
N THR A 31 12.95 -15.65 -15.94
CA THR A 31 13.31 -14.42 -16.64
C THR A 31 13.90 -13.41 -15.68
N PHE A 32 13.28 -13.24 -14.52
CA PHE A 32 13.78 -12.39 -13.45
C PHE A 32 15.18 -12.81 -13.00
N ASP A 33 15.42 -14.09 -12.75
CA ASP A 33 16.72 -14.61 -12.31
C ASP A 33 17.83 -14.35 -13.34
N LYS A 34 17.55 -14.51 -14.64
CA LYS A 34 18.49 -14.16 -15.71
C LYS A 34 18.83 -12.67 -15.73
N VAL A 35 17.82 -11.81 -15.61
CA VAL A 35 18.01 -10.35 -15.56
C VAL A 35 18.79 -9.97 -14.30
N TYR A 36 18.40 -10.51 -13.15
CA TYR A 36 19.06 -10.29 -11.87
C TYR A 36 20.53 -10.69 -11.94
N LYS A 37 20.84 -11.88 -12.46
CA LYS A 37 22.21 -12.36 -12.66
C LYS A 37 23.02 -11.46 -13.59
N SER A 38 22.41 -10.94 -14.66
CA SER A 38 23.08 -9.99 -15.55
C SER A 38 23.44 -8.66 -14.86
N VAL A 39 22.67 -8.24 -13.86
CA VAL A 39 22.86 -6.97 -13.16
C VAL A 39 23.77 -7.14 -11.93
N MET A 40 23.56 -8.19 -11.14
CA MET A 40 24.21 -8.42 -9.86
C MET A 40 25.43 -9.35 -9.95
N GLY A 41 25.59 -10.09 -11.06
CA GLY A 41 26.69 -11.03 -11.27
C GLY A 41 26.48 -12.43 -10.68
N TYR A 42 25.40 -12.66 -9.94
CA TYR A 42 25.05 -13.95 -9.33
C TYR A 42 23.53 -14.21 -9.41
N PRO A 43 23.07 -15.49 -9.36
CA PRO A 43 21.64 -15.83 -9.39
C PRO A 43 20.85 -15.24 -8.21
N ALA A 44 19.59 -14.89 -8.44
CA ALA A 44 18.70 -14.41 -7.38
C ALA A 44 18.40 -15.47 -6.31
N SER A 45 18.52 -16.76 -6.67
CA SER A 45 18.44 -17.88 -5.72
C SER A 45 19.53 -17.86 -4.65
N ASP A 46 20.67 -17.24 -4.95
CA ASP A 46 21.86 -17.24 -4.10
C ASP A 46 21.95 -15.95 -3.28
N PHE A 47 20.99 -15.04 -3.45
CA PHE A 47 20.88 -13.84 -2.62
C PHE A 47 20.70 -14.24 -1.15
N GLU A 48 21.28 -13.49 -0.22
CA GLU A 48 20.97 -13.64 1.20
C GLU A 48 20.90 -12.25 1.82
N PHE A 49 19.86 -11.99 2.59
CA PHE A 49 19.78 -10.74 3.34
C PHE A 49 20.60 -10.87 4.62
N VAL A 50 21.73 -10.18 4.66
CA VAL A 50 22.68 -10.22 5.79
C VAL A 50 22.79 -8.85 6.44
N TYR A 51 22.43 -8.77 7.72
CA TYR A 51 22.52 -7.55 8.52
C TYR A 51 23.94 -6.99 8.55
N GLY A 52 24.10 -5.70 8.25
CA GLY A 52 25.40 -5.01 8.23
C GLY A 52 26.24 -5.24 6.98
N GLN A 53 25.85 -6.13 6.07
CA GLN A 53 26.56 -6.38 4.81
C GLN A 53 25.71 -6.00 3.60
N THR A 54 24.43 -6.37 3.60
CA THR A 54 23.52 -6.02 2.52
C THR A 54 23.26 -4.51 2.52
N PRO A 55 23.18 -3.82 1.37
CA PRO A 55 22.90 -2.39 1.35
C PRO A 55 21.58 -2.04 2.04
N LEU A 56 21.56 -0.99 2.87
CA LEU A 56 20.40 -0.57 3.67
C LEU A 56 19.91 -1.66 4.63
N SER A 57 20.81 -2.51 5.12
CA SER A 57 20.44 -3.56 6.08
C SER A 57 20.57 -3.13 7.53
N THR A 58 21.14 -1.95 7.82
CA THR A 58 21.27 -1.46 9.20
C THR A 58 20.20 -0.45 9.57
N PHE A 59 19.86 -0.40 10.86
CA PHE A 59 18.92 0.59 11.37
C PHE A 59 19.43 2.03 11.13
N THR A 60 20.74 2.26 11.28
CA THR A 60 21.35 3.57 11.05
C THR A 60 21.21 4.03 9.60
N GLU A 61 21.41 3.14 8.62
CA GLU A 61 21.21 3.47 7.21
C GLU A 61 19.74 3.78 6.92
N ALA A 62 18.83 2.92 7.38
CA ALA A 62 17.40 3.09 7.20
C ALA A 62 16.89 4.42 7.78
N MET A 63 17.31 4.74 9.01
CA MET A 63 16.96 5.99 9.68
C MET A 63 17.60 7.22 9.05
N THR A 64 18.86 7.11 8.61
CA THR A 64 19.55 8.20 7.91
C THR A 64 18.80 8.60 6.65
N LEU A 65 18.34 7.64 5.85
CA LEU A 65 17.55 7.94 4.65
C LEU A 65 16.19 8.57 4.97
N VAL A 66 15.53 8.12 6.04
CA VAL A 66 14.26 8.73 6.49
C VAL A 66 14.46 10.17 6.94
N VAL A 67 15.49 10.44 7.75
CA VAL A 67 15.80 11.81 8.20
C VAL A 67 16.18 12.69 7.01
N LEU A 68 17.02 12.19 6.10
CA LEU A 68 17.39 12.91 4.88
C LEU A 68 16.14 13.26 4.06
N TYR A 69 15.23 12.30 3.87
CA TYR A 69 13.95 12.52 3.20
C TYR A 69 13.14 13.64 3.85
N LEU A 70 12.99 13.64 5.18
CA LEU A 70 12.24 14.68 5.89
C LEU A 70 12.90 16.05 5.73
N VAL A 71 14.24 16.12 5.84
CA VAL A 71 15.01 17.34 5.61
C VAL A 71 14.80 17.87 4.20
N VAL A 72 14.87 17.00 3.18
CA VAL A 72 14.67 17.37 1.78
C VAL A 72 13.24 17.86 1.53
N VAL A 73 12.22 17.18 2.07
CA VAL A 73 10.82 17.54 1.84
C VAL A 73 10.45 18.84 2.56
N PHE A 74 10.80 18.97 3.84
CA PHE A 74 10.44 20.16 4.63
C PHE A 74 11.34 21.36 4.30
N GLY A 75 12.66 21.15 4.16
CA GLY A 75 13.59 22.18 3.72
C GLY A 75 13.30 22.62 2.28
N GLY A 76 13.05 21.67 1.38
CA GLY A 76 12.66 21.95 0.00
C GLY A 76 11.34 22.73 -0.09
N ARG A 77 10.36 22.44 0.78
CA ARG A 77 9.12 23.22 0.88
C ARG A 77 9.37 24.68 1.24
N GLU A 78 10.28 24.98 2.17
CA GLU A 78 10.61 26.37 2.52
C GLU A 78 11.36 27.08 1.39
N VAL A 79 12.33 26.40 0.77
CA VAL A 79 13.05 26.93 -0.40
C VAL A 79 12.10 27.23 -1.56
N MET A 80 11.11 26.37 -1.78
CA MET A 80 10.12 26.54 -2.83
C MET A 80 9.05 27.58 -2.49
N ARG A 81 8.94 28.07 -1.24
CA ARG A 81 7.90 29.02 -0.81
C ARG A 81 7.78 30.23 -1.76
N ASN A 82 8.92 30.85 -2.06
CA ASN A 82 8.99 32.05 -2.91
C ASN A 82 9.30 31.76 -4.39
N ARG A 83 9.34 30.49 -4.81
CA ARG A 83 9.63 30.08 -6.19
C ARG A 83 8.37 29.68 -6.95
N LYS A 84 8.40 29.68 -8.28
CA LYS A 84 7.30 29.13 -9.10
C LYS A 84 7.34 27.59 -9.06
N PRO A 85 6.20 26.89 -9.19
CA PRO A 85 6.19 25.43 -9.29
C PRO A 85 6.97 24.97 -10.51
N LEU A 86 7.73 23.87 -10.39
CA LEU A 86 8.51 23.33 -11.50
C LEU A 86 7.64 22.48 -12.43
N GLU A 87 7.85 22.61 -13.74
CA GLU A 87 7.15 21.85 -14.77
C GLU A 87 7.85 20.52 -15.06
N LEU A 88 7.74 19.58 -14.12
CA LEU A 88 8.37 18.25 -14.21
C LEU A 88 7.40 17.18 -14.74
N ASP A 89 6.54 17.53 -15.70
CA ASP A 89 5.44 16.67 -16.14
C ASP A 89 5.90 15.36 -16.78
N THR A 90 6.91 15.40 -17.66
CA THR A 90 7.43 14.20 -18.33
C THR A 90 8.11 13.26 -17.34
N LEU A 91 8.90 13.79 -16.42
CA LEU A 91 9.55 13.00 -15.36
C LEU A 91 8.51 12.38 -14.43
N PHE A 92 7.51 13.16 -14.00
CA PHE A 92 6.44 12.66 -13.14
C PHE A 92 5.63 11.55 -13.84
N LYS A 93 5.28 11.71 -15.13
CA LYS A 93 4.59 10.66 -15.91
C LYS A 93 5.42 9.38 -15.99
N THR A 94 6.70 9.51 -16.35
CA THR A 94 7.62 8.37 -16.50
C THR A 94 7.80 7.64 -15.18
N HIS A 95 7.97 8.38 -14.09
CA HIS A 95 8.09 7.85 -12.73
C HIS A 95 6.86 7.04 -12.30
N ASN A 96 5.65 7.59 -12.46
CA ASN A 96 4.42 6.88 -12.10
C ASN A 96 4.19 5.64 -12.98
N PHE A 97 4.50 5.72 -14.28
CA PHE A 97 4.40 4.56 -15.17
C PHE A 97 5.38 3.46 -14.77
N PHE A 98 6.64 3.83 -14.50
CA PHE A 98 7.66 2.91 -14.02
C PHE A 98 7.25 2.22 -12.71
N LEU A 99 6.76 2.99 -11.72
CA LEU A 99 6.29 2.41 -10.45
C LEU A 99 5.12 1.45 -10.63
N SER A 100 4.18 1.75 -11.53
CA SER A 100 3.08 0.84 -11.87
C SER A 100 3.59 -0.48 -12.47
N LEU A 101 4.55 -0.41 -13.40
CA LEU A 101 5.17 -1.61 -13.99
C LEU A 101 5.99 -2.40 -12.98
N LEU A 102 6.82 -1.72 -12.16
CA LEU A 102 7.64 -2.35 -11.14
C LEU A 102 6.78 -3.06 -10.09
N SER A 103 5.71 -2.41 -9.61
CA SER A 103 4.77 -3.05 -8.69
C SER A 103 4.08 -4.27 -9.31
N GLY A 104 3.72 -4.19 -10.60
CA GLY A 104 3.11 -5.30 -11.32
C GLY A 104 4.07 -6.48 -11.52
N ALA A 105 5.32 -6.21 -11.89
CA ALA A 105 6.34 -7.22 -12.05
C ALA A 105 6.63 -7.95 -10.71
N LEU A 106 6.80 -7.20 -9.63
CA LEU A 106 6.97 -7.77 -8.29
C LEU A 106 5.75 -8.60 -7.87
N LEU A 107 4.53 -8.10 -8.12
CA LEU A 107 3.30 -8.82 -7.79
C LEU A 107 3.24 -10.18 -8.50
N VAL A 108 3.53 -10.21 -9.80
CA VAL A 108 3.55 -11.46 -10.58
C VAL A 108 4.56 -12.45 -10.02
N LEU A 109 5.76 -11.98 -9.67
CA LEU A 109 6.81 -12.82 -9.08
C LEU A 109 6.40 -13.37 -7.71
N PHE A 110 5.80 -12.54 -6.84
CA PHE A 110 5.28 -13.00 -5.55
C PHE A 110 4.17 -14.05 -5.74
N VAL A 111 3.22 -13.81 -6.65
CA VAL A 111 2.11 -14.74 -6.91
C VAL A 111 2.63 -16.07 -7.44
N GLU A 112 3.64 -16.06 -8.33
CA GLU A 112 4.26 -17.28 -8.85
C GLU A 112 4.88 -18.14 -7.73
N GLN A 113 5.53 -17.52 -6.74
CA GLN A 113 6.14 -18.24 -5.61
C GLN A 113 5.12 -18.70 -4.56
N ILE A 114 4.10 -17.87 -4.27
CA ILE A 114 3.14 -18.13 -3.19
C ILE A 114 1.99 -19.05 -3.62
N ALA A 115 1.49 -18.94 -4.85
CA ALA A 115 0.29 -19.68 -5.27
C ALA A 115 0.45 -21.22 -5.17
N PRO A 116 1.59 -21.83 -5.57
CA PRO A 116 1.82 -23.26 -5.37
C PRO A 116 1.85 -23.66 -3.90
N ASN A 117 2.51 -22.85 -3.05
CA ASN A 117 2.59 -23.10 -1.61
C ASN A 117 1.20 -23.06 -0.97
N LEU A 118 0.38 -22.07 -1.31
CA LEU A 118 -1.00 -21.95 -0.82
C LEU A 118 -1.83 -23.18 -1.21
N TRP A 119 -1.71 -23.64 -2.45
CA TRP A 119 -2.49 -24.77 -2.95
C TRP A 119 -2.08 -26.10 -2.31
N GLN A 120 -0.79 -26.31 -2.10
CA GLN A 120 -0.26 -27.61 -1.64
C GLN A 120 -0.18 -27.73 -0.12
N LYS A 121 0.10 -26.64 0.58
CA LYS A 121 0.42 -26.61 2.02
C LYS A 121 -0.64 -25.91 2.86
N GLY A 122 -1.51 -25.12 2.23
CA GLY A 122 -2.57 -24.38 2.88
C GLY A 122 -2.14 -23.03 3.44
N ILE A 123 -3.12 -22.25 3.89
CA ILE A 123 -2.95 -20.84 4.27
C ILE A 123 -2.10 -20.70 5.53
N TYR A 124 -2.31 -21.53 6.56
CA TYR A 124 -1.57 -21.42 7.81
C TYR A 124 -0.06 -21.61 7.59
N GLU A 125 0.34 -22.67 6.90
CA GLU A 125 1.75 -22.95 6.60
C GLU A 125 2.40 -21.84 5.73
N CYS A 126 1.63 -21.16 4.89
CA CYS A 126 2.12 -20.03 4.09
C CYS A 126 2.26 -18.74 4.90
N ILE A 127 1.44 -18.53 5.93
CA ILE A 127 1.43 -17.27 6.70
C ILE A 127 2.33 -17.37 7.92
N CYS A 128 2.42 -18.56 8.51
CA CYS A 128 3.06 -18.81 9.80
C CYS A 128 4.26 -19.75 9.69
N GLY A 129 4.32 -20.57 8.64
CA GLY A 129 5.38 -21.55 8.42
C GLY A 129 6.47 -21.10 7.44
N PRO A 130 7.49 -21.95 7.24
CA PRO A 130 8.65 -21.68 6.37
C PRO A 130 8.27 -21.46 4.90
N THR A 131 7.13 -21.95 4.43
CA THR A 131 6.71 -21.76 3.03
C THR A 131 6.35 -20.31 2.68
N GLY A 132 6.09 -19.48 3.69
CA GLY A 132 5.93 -18.03 3.55
C GLY A 132 7.22 -17.23 3.57
N TRP A 133 8.36 -17.88 3.81
CA TRP A 133 9.67 -17.24 3.96
C TRP A 133 10.77 -18.04 3.25
N THR A 134 10.52 -18.37 1.99
CA THR A 134 11.51 -19.01 1.13
C THR A 134 12.55 -18.02 0.65
N GLN A 135 13.70 -18.52 0.18
CA GLN A 135 14.78 -17.69 -0.34
C GLN A 135 14.33 -16.76 -1.48
N GLN A 136 13.48 -17.27 -2.38
CA GLN A 136 12.89 -16.50 -3.47
C GLN A 136 12.02 -15.35 -2.95
N LEU A 137 11.25 -15.58 -1.89
CA LEU A 137 10.42 -14.53 -1.27
C LEU A 137 11.27 -13.48 -0.56
N VAL A 138 12.38 -13.86 0.05
CA VAL A 138 13.29 -12.93 0.75
C VAL A 138 13.94 -11.96 -0.23
N VAL A 139 14.41 -12.41 -1.40
CA VAL A 139 14.97 -11.49 -2.41
C VAL A 139 13.89 -10.55 -2.99
N LEU A 140 12.68 -11.06 -3.23
CA LEU A 140 11.56 -10.23 -3.70
C LEU A 140 11.12 -9.22 -2.62
N TYR A 141 11.11 -9.63 -1.35
CA TYR A 141 10.89 -8.75 -0.21
C TYR A 141 11.93 -7.63 -0.24
N TYR A 142 13.21 -7.98 -0.31
CA TYR A 142 14.30 -7.01 -0.29
C TYR A 142 14.17 -5.99 -1.44
N ILE A 143 13.83 -6.43 -2.65
CA ILE A 143 13.57 -5.51 -3.78
C ILE A 143 12.34 -4.63 -3.52
N ASN A 144 11.27 -5.17 -2.95
CA ASN A 144 10.11 -4.38 -2.54
C ASN A 144 10.49 -3.35 -1.46
N TYR A 145 11.34 -3.72 -0.50
CA TYR A 145 11.88 -2.82 0.52
C TYR A 145 12.68 -1.67 -0.10
N LEU A 146 13.58 -1.95 -1.04
CA LEU A 146 14.30 -0.92 -1.81
C LEU A 146 13.34 -0.01 -2.58
N THR A 147 12.27 -0.58 -3.14
CA THR A 147 11.24 0.17 -3.86
C THR A 147 10.56 1.20 -2.96
N LYS A 148 10.40 0.95 -1.65
CA LYS A 148 9.84 1.94 -0.71
C LYS A 148 10.70 3.20 -0.55
N TYR A 149 12.02 3.08 -0.69
CA TYR A 149 12.88 4.26 -0.76
C TYR A 149 12.72 5.01 -2.08
N TYR A 150 12.56 4.28 -3.19
CA TYR A 150 12.30 4.89 -4.49
C TYR A 150 10.95 5.64 -4.52
N GLU A 151 9.93 5.10 -3.84
CA GLU A 151 8.61 5.75 -3.67
C GLU A 151 8.70 7.10 -2.93
N LEU A 152 9.74 7.35 -2.12
CA LEU A 152 9.95 8.65 -1.46
C LEU A 152 10.10 9.81 -2.45
N ILE A 153 10.50 9.52 -3.69
CA ILE A 153 10.60 10.50 -4.78
C ILE A 153 9.22 11.08 -5.12
N ASP A 154 8.12 10.37 -4.85
CA ASP A 154 6.75 10.89 -5.03
C ASP A 154 6.55 12.20 -4.28
N THR A 155 6.91 12.21 -2.99
CA THR A 155 6.78 13.39 -2.13
C THR A 155 7.66 14.53 -2.64
N VAL A 156 8.85 14.21 -3.18
CA VAL A 156 9.75 15.19 -3.78
C VAL A 156 9.10 15.84 -5.00
N PHE A 157 8.50 15.05 -5.90
CA PHE A 157 7.76 15.60 -7.04
C PHE A 157 6.58 16.48 -6.61
N LEU A 158 5.80 16.04 -5.61
CA LEU A 158 4.69 16.84 -5.10
C LEU A 158 5.17 18.17 -4.49
N MET A 159 6.27 18.14 -3.75
CA MET A 159 6.93 19.31 -3.17
C MET A 159 7.39 20.29 -4.25
N LEU A 160 8.14 19.83 -5.26
CA LEU A 160 8.66 20.65 -6.36
C LEU A 160 7.54 21.23 -7.24
N LYS A 161 6.43 20.51 -7.40
CA LYS A 161 5.25 20.97 -8.15
C LYS A 161 4.28 21.80 -7.32
N LYS A 162 4.61 22.10 -6.05
CA LYS A 162 3.74 22.79 -5.08
C LYS A 162 2.34 22.17 -4.95
N LYS A 163 2.26 20.84 -5.05
CA LYS A 163 1.03 20.10 -4.77
C LYS A 163 0.89 19.91 -3.24
N PRO A 164 -0.35 19.80 -2.72
CA PRO A 164 -0.56 19.70 -1.28
C PRO A 164 0.08 18.42 -0.72
N LEU A 165 1.06 18.60 0.17
CA LEU A 165 1.68 17.53 0.95
C LEU A 165 0.81 17.25 2.17
N THR A 166 0.04 16.18 2.13
CA THR A 166 -0.78 15.76 3.27
C THR A 166 0.09 15.07 4.33
N PHE A 167 -0.31 15.18 5.60
CA PHE A 167 0.32 14.43 6.70
C PHE A 167 0.34 12.92 6.41
N LEU A 168 -0.76 12.38 5.88
CA LEU A 168 -0.89 10.97 5.48
C LEU A 168 0.30 10.53 4.62
N HIS A 169 0.61 11.30 3.57
CA HIS A 169 1.69 10.97 2.62
C HIS A 169 3.07 11.09 3.28
N CYS A 170 3.32 12.17 4.02
CA CYS A 170 4.60 12.40 4.68
C CYS A 170 4.89 11.43 5.83
N TYR A 171 3.86 10.85 6.44
CA TYR A 171 3.98 9.82 7.48
C TYR A 171 4.08 8.41 6.87
N HIS A 172 3.15 8.06 5.98
CA HIS A 172 3.04 6.71 5.41
C HIS A 172 4.31 6.27 4.69
N HIS A 173 4.88 7.12 3.84
CA HIS A 173 6.06 6.77 3.03
C HIS A 173 7.27 6.35 3.86
N PRO A 174 7.80 7.20 4.77
CA PRO A 174 8.94 6.80 5.61
C PRO A 174 8.58 5.69 6.60
N ALA A 175 7.36 5.68 7.16
CA ALA A 175 6.95 4.63 8.07
C ALA A 175 6.84 3.26 7.38
N THR A 176 6.47 3.20 6.09
CA THR A 176 6.40 1.96 5.32
C THR A 176 7.80 1.42 5.03
N ALA A 177 8.77 2.28 4.72
CA ALA A 177 10.16 1.87 4.58
C ALA A 177 10.71 1.26 5.89
N LEU A 178 10.44 1.91 7.03
CA LEU A 178 10.86 1.39 8.35
C LEU A 178 10.10 0.11 8.76
N LEU A 179 8.83 0.00 8.40
CA LEU A 179 8.06 -1.22 8.59
C LEU A 179 8.68 -2.38 7.80
N CYS A 180 8.97 -2.17 6.52
CA CYS A 180 9.62 -3.19 5.70
C CYS A 180 10.99 -3.60 6.26
N PHE A 181 11.77 -2.65 6.75
CA PHE A 181 13.01 -2.93 7.46
C PHE A 181 12.77 -3.82 8.70
N SER A 182 11.82 -3.45 9.58
CA SER A 182 11.58 -4.21 10.82
C SER A 182 11.14 -5.64 10.54
N GLN A 183 10.24 -5.85 9.57
CA GLN A 183 9.75 -7.19 9.22
C GLN A 183 10.83 -8.05 8.54
N LEU A 184 11.72 -7.44 7.74
CA LEU A 184 12.80 -8.15 7.07
C LEU A 184 13.84 -8.66 8.08
N ILE A 185 14.19 -7.83 9.06
CA ILE A 185 15.06 -8.22 10.19
C ILE A 185 14.38 -9.27 11.07
N GLY A 186 13.07 -9.14 11.30
CA GLY A 186 12.30 -10.05 12.12
C GLY A 186 11.91 -11.36 11.45
N GLY A 187 12.30 -11.60 10.18
CA GLY A 187 12.06 -12.88 9.51
C GLY A 187 10.59 -13.28 9.45
N THR A 188 9.69 -12.37 9.09
CA THR A 188 8.24 -12.54 9.29
C THR A 188 7.54 -13.17 8.07
N PRO A 189 7.19 -14.47 8.07
CA PRO A 189 6.58 -15.15 6.91
C PRO A 189 5.26 -14.50 6.48
N LEU A 190 4.48 -14.00 7.44
CA LEU A 190 3.19 -13.34 7.21
C LEU A 190 3.25 -12.12 6.26
N SER A 191 4.41 -11.50 6.16
CA SER A 191 4.61 -10.23 5.46
C SER A 191 4.31 -10.25 3.96
N TRP A 192 4.35 -11.40 3.28
CA TRP A 192 3.99 -11.48 1.87
C TRP A 192 2.52 -11.07 1.63
N VAL A 193 1.64 -11.24 2.62
CA VAL A 193 0.23 -10.85 2.51
C VAL A 193 0.09 -9.32 2.38
N PRO A 194 0.55 -8.49 3.34
CA PRO A 194 0.57 -7.04 3.17
C PRO A 194 1.30 -6.57 1.92
N ILE A 195 2.41 -7.22 1.56
CA ILE A 195 3.19 -6.82 0.37
C ILE A 195 2.39 -7.03 -0.91
N THR A 196 1.81 -8.21 -1.12
CA THR A 196 1.05 -8.51 -2.34
C THR A 196 -0.22 -7.66 -2.47
N LEU A 197 -0.92 -7.41 -1.36
CA LEU A 197 -2.07 -6.51 -1.33
C LEU A 197 -1.65 -5.05 -1.61
N ASN A 198 -0.54 -4.58 -1.02
CA ASN A 198 0.00 -3.25 -1.29
C ASN A 198 0.44 -3.09 -2.75
N LEU A 199 1.16 -4.07 -3.31
CA LEU A 199 1.57 -4.07 -4.72
C LEU A 199 0.37 -4.02 -5.66
N THR A 200 -0.70 -4.77 -5.36
CA THR A 200 -1.95 -4.73 -6.13
C THR A 200 -2.55 -3.32 -6.14
N VAL A 201 -2.64 -2.69 -4.97
CA VAL A 201 -3.10 -1.31 -4.84
C VAL A 201 -2.18 -0.34 -5.58
N HIS A 202 -0.87 -0.51 -5.48
CA HIS A 202 0.13 0.36 -6.10
C HIS A 202 0.07 0.30 -7.63
N VAL A 203 -0.13 -0.89 -8.21
CA VAL A 203 -0.36 -1.03 -9.67
C VAL A 203 -1.51 -0.13 -10.11
N VAL A 204 -2.66 -0.21 -9.43
CA VAL A 204 -3.87 0.56 -9.76
C VAL A 204 -3.68 2.05 -9.48
N MET A 205 -3.09 2.41 -8.34
CA MET A 205 -2.89 3.80 -7.90
C MET A 205 -1.93 4.56 -8.82
N TYR A 206 -0.77 3.98 -9.12
CA TYR A 206 0.23 4.61 -10.00
C TYR A 206 -0.25 4.67 -11.44
N TRP A 207 -0.98 3.65 -11.91
CA TRP A 207 -1.64 3.70 -13.21
C TRP A 207 -2.66 4.84 -13.30
N TYR A 208 -3.43 5.08 -12.24
CA TYR A 208 -4.32 6.23 -12.13
C TYR A 208 -3.54 7.56 -12.18
N TYR A 209 -2.46 7.70 -11.41
CA TYR A 209 -1.66 8.93 -11.43
C TYR A 209 -1.01 9.20 -12.78
N PHE A 210 -0.51 8.16 -13.46
CA PHE A 210 -0.01 8.27 -14.83
C PHE A 210 -1.09 8.76 -15.81
N GLN A 211 -2.30 8.21 -15.75
CA GLN A 211 -3.41 8.64 -16.60
C GLN A 211 -3.83 10.09 -16.33
N THR A 212 -3.97 10.46 -15.06
CA THR A 212 -4.33 11.85 -14.69
C THR A 212 -3.25 12.85 -15.10
N ALA A 213 -1.97 12.48 -15.03
CA ALA A 213 -0.88 13.31 -15.52
C ALA A 213 -0.91 13.52 -17.05
N ARG A 214 -1.50 12.59 -17.82
CA ARG A 214 -1.78 12.75 -19.26
C ARG A 214 -3.03 13.60 -19.56
N GLY A 215 -3.73 14.07 -18.54
CA GLY A 215 -4.98 14.85 -18.70
C GLY A 215 -6.23 13.99 -18.83
N VAL A 216 -6.15 12.67 -18.63
CA VAL A 216 -7.33 11.78 -18.67
C VAL A 216 -8.15 12.00 -17.40
N LYS A 217 -9.43 12.35 -17.57
CA LYS A 217 -10.38 12.48 -16.44
C LYS A 217 -10.89 11.11 -16.04
N VAL A 218 -10.46 10.64 -14.87
CA VAL A 218 -10.81 9.32 -14.36
C VAL A 218 -11.91 9.43 -13.29
N TRP A 219 -13.08 8.82 -13.53
CA TRP A 219 -14.23 8.91 -12.60
C TRP A 219 -14.07 8.04 -11.35
N TRP A 220 -13.25 6.99 -11.40
CA TRP A 220 -13.21 5.94 -10.38
C TRP A 220 -12.19 6.19 -9.27
N LYS A 221 -11.73 7.42 -9.08
CA LYS A 221 -10.76 7.78 -8.03
C LYS A 221 -11.20 7.38 -6.61
N GLN A 222 -12.51 7.38 -6.34
CA GLN A 222 -13.05 6.98 -5.04
C GLN A 222 -12.86 5.49 -4.78
N TRP A 223 -12.98 4.65 -5.81
CA TRP A 223 -12.78 3.21 -5.71
C TRP A 223 -11.33 2.84 -5.35
N ILE A 224 -10.35 3.67 -5.74
CA ILE A 224 -8.96 3.50 -5.31
C ILE A 224 -8.84 3.66 -3.79
N THR A 225 -9.46 4.70 -3.23
CA THR A 225 -9.43 4.91 -1.78
C THR A 225 -10.17 3.80 -1.03
N VAL A 226 -11.26 3.27 -1.59
CA VAL A 226 -11.95 2.10 -1.03
C VAL A 226 -11.05 0.88 -1.08
N LEU A 227 -10.37 0.63 -2.20
CA LEU A 227 -9.42 -0.48 -2.36
C LEU A 227 -8.27 -0.40 -1.33
N GLN A 228 -7.72 0.80 -1.10
CA GLN A 228 -6.71 1.05 -0.06
C GLN A 228 -7.23 0.72 1.35
N ILE A 229 -8.45 1.13 1.68
CA ILE A 229 -9.05 0.83 2.98
C ILE A 229 -9.29 -0.69 3.12
N THR A 230 -9.82 -1.35 2.08
CA THR A 230 -10.02 -2.80 2.08
C THR A 230 -8.70 -3.55 2.26
N GLN A 231 -7.63 -3.11 1.60
CA GLN A 231 -6.28 -3.65 1.79
C GLN A 231 -5.88 -3.61 3.27
N PHE A 232 -5.93 -2.45 3.93
CA PHE A 232 -5.54 -2.36 5.35
C PHE A 232 -6.43 -3.17 6.30
N VAL A 233 -7.71 -3.33 5.99
CA VAL A 233 -8.61 -4.20 6.79
C VAL A 233 -8.19 -5.66 6.68
N LEU A 234 -7.85 -6.13 5.47
CA LEU A 234 -7.36 -7.49 5.26
C LEU A 234 -5.99 -7.69 5.92
N ASP A 235 -5.07 -6.74 5.74
CA ASP A 235 -3.73 -6.79 6.35
C ASP A 235 -3.82 -6.92 7.87
N LEU A 236 -4.66 -6.11 8.52
CA LEU A 236 -4.87 -6.16 9.97
C LEU A 236 -5.51 -7.48 10.42
N GLY A 237 -6.42 -8.05 9.63
CA GLY A 237 -6.99 -9.35 9.93
C GLY A 237 -5.92 -10.43 10.05
N PHE A 238 -4.99 -10.50 9.09
CA PHE A 238 -3.88 -11.44 9.12
C PHE A 238 -2.85 -11.11 10.20
N VAL A 239 -2.44 -9.85 10.34
CA VAL A 239 -1.44 -9.44 11.34
C VAL A 239 -1.93 -9.67 12.76
N TYR A 240 -3.20 -9.38 13.06
CA TYR A 240 -3.76 -9.67 14.38
C TYR A 240 -3.96 -11.16 14.63
N PHE A 241 -4.27 -11.93 13.59
CA PHE A 241 -4.25 -13.39 13.70
C PHE A 241 -2.85 -13.90 14.07
N GLY A 242 -1.80 -13.48 13.36
CA GLY A 242 -0.42 -13.88 13.65
C GLY A 242 0.04 -13.44 15.04
N PHE A 243 -0.31 -12.22 15.46
CA PHE A 243 -0.04 -11.74 16.80
C PHE A 243 -0.76 -12.58 17.88
N TYR A 244 -2.04 -12.90 17.65
CA TYR A 244 -2.82 -13.75 18.55
C TYR A 244 -2.22 -15.15 18.68
N ASP A 245 -1.84 -15.79 17.57
CA ASP A 245 -1.25 -17.14 17.56
C ASP A 245 0.06 -17.18 18.36
N VAL A 246 0.96 -16.21 18.14
CA VAL A 246 2.21 -16.07 18.92
C VAL A 246 1.94 -15.82 20.41
N PHE A 247 0.97 -14.96 20.73
CA PHE A 247 0.61 -14.64 22.11
C PHE A 247 -0.01 -15.85 22.83
N ALA A 248 -0.93 -16.55 22.17
CA ALA A 248 -1.61 -17.73 22.70
C ALA A 248 -0.61 -18.85 22.96
N ASP A 249 0.26 -19.19 22.00
CA ASP A 249 1.29 -20.22 22.18
C ASP A 249 2.30 -19.84 23.28
N THR A 250 2.72 -18.58 23.35
CA THR A 250 3.76 -18.15 24.31
C THR A 250 3.27 -18.07 25.75
N TYR A 251 2.05 -17.56 25.98
CA TYR A 251 1.58 -17.23 27.34
C TYR A 251 0.44 -18.11 27.84
N PHE A 252 -0.37 -18.69 26.94
CA PHE A 252 -1.63 -19.37 27.28
C PHE A 252 -1.82 -20.67 26.50
N LYS A 253 -0.73 -21.41 26.29
CA LYS A 253 -0.68 -22.60 25.42
C LYS A 253 -1.78 -23.63 25.68
N GLU A 254 -2.13 -23.83 26.95
CA GLU A 254 -3.11 -24.83 27.40
C GLU A 254 -4.53 -24.27 27.55
N ILE A 255 -4.72 -22.96 27.41
CA ILE A 255 -5.99 -22.26 27.73
C ILE A 255 -6.63 -21.69 26.46
N LEU A 256 -5.83 -21.10 25.57
CA LEU A 256 -6.34 -20.46 24.36
C LEU A 256 -6.20 -21.38 23.15
N PRO A 257 -7.19 -21.40 22.24
CA PRO A 257 -7.08 -22.17 21.00
C PRO A 257 -6.03 -21.52 20.08
N HIS A 258 -5.01 -22.29 19.72
CA HIS A 258 -4.02 -21.92 18.69
C HIS A 258 -3.71 -23.14 17.81
N VAL A 259 -3.20 -22.89 16.62
CA VAL A 259 -2.79 -23.96 15.70
C VAL A 259 -1.32 -24.32 15.91
N GLY A 260 -0.53 -23.34 16.35
CA GLY A 260 0.89 -23.46 16.62
C GLY A 260 1.46 -22.09 16.96
N ARG A 261 2.67 -21.83 16.48
CA ARG A 261 3.35 -20.55 16.65
C ARG A 261 3.72 -19.98 15.28
N CYS A 262 3.11 -18.87 14.89
CA CYS A 262 3.55 -18.15 13.70
C CYS A 262 5.01 -17.68 13.81
N GLY A 263 5.75 -17.86 12.71
CA GLY A 263 7.13 -17.42 12.58
C GLY A 263 7.26 -15.90 12.60
N GLY A 264 8.45 -15.45 13.01
CA GLY A 264 8.81 -14.05 13.10
C GLY A 264 8.99 -13.56 14.52
N GLU A 265 9.67 -12.43 14.65
CA GLU A 265 9.96 -11.82 15.95
C GLU A 265 8.77 -11.07 16.53
N PHE A 266 8.59 -11.13 17.86
CA PHE A 266 7.46 -10.49 18.54
C PHE A 266 7.41 -8.97 18.30
N TYR A 267 8.57 -8.31 18.28
CA TYR A 267 8.63 -6.87 18.01
C TYR A 267 8.15 -6.53 16.58
N SER A 268 8.34 -7.43 15.62
CA SER A 268 7.89 -7.23 14.24
C SER A 268 6.36 -7.30 14.15
N ALA A 269 5.74 -8.23 14.87
CA ALA A 269 4.28 -8.30 14.98
C ALA A 269 3.68 -7.04 15.64
N VAL A 270 4.27 -6.57 16.74
CA VAL A 270 3.80 -5.35 17.44
C VAL A 270 3.96 -4.10 16.55
N THR A 271 5.14 -3.93 15.93
CA THR A 271 5.39 -2.77 15.06
C THR A 271 4.51 -2.80 13.81
N GLY A 272 4.31 -3.97 13.20
CA GLY A 272 3.40 -4.16 12.08
C GLY A 272 1.95 -3.82 12.43
N GLY A 273 1.44 -4.36 13.54
CA GLY A 273 0.08 -4.08 14.01
C GLY A 273 -0.14 -2.60 14.30
N ALA A 274 0.80 -1.94 14.99
CA ALA A 274 0.70 -0.52 15.33
C ALA A 274 0.69 0.39 14.09
N ILE A 275 1.61 0.17 13.14
CA ILE A 275 1.73 1.00 11.93
C ILE A 275 0.54 0.78 10.98
N LEU A 276 0.13 -0.47 10.73
CA LEU A 276 -1.01 -0.73 9.84
C LEU A 276 -2.33 -0.20 10.43
N THR A 277 -2.47 -0.22 11.76
CA THR A 277 -3.63 0.38 12.44
C THR A 277 -3.66 1.89 12.26
N SER A 278 -2.51 2.56 12.41
CA SER A 278 -2.44 4.00 12.19
C SER A 278 -2.78 4.36 10.75
N TYR A 279 -2.37 3.54 9.77
CA TYR A 279 -2.74 3.73 8.36
C TYR A 279 -4.23 3.62 8.13
N LEU A 280 -4.87 2.55 8.63
CA LEU A 280 -6.31 2.39 8.47
C LEU A 280 -7.08 3.61 9.01
N ILE A 281 -6.72 4.10 10.21
CA ILE A 281 -7.32 5.29 10.80
C ILE A 281 -7.13 6.51 9.88
N LEU A 282 -5.91 6.76 9.42
CA LEU A 282 -5.61 7.92 8.58
C LEU A 282 -6.34 7.87 7.22
N PHE A 283 -6.45 6.69 6.60
CA PHE A 283 -7.18 6.51 5.35
C PHE A 283 -8.70 6.67 5.52
N ILE A 284 -9.27 6.18 6.63
CA ILE A 284 -10.69 6.43 6.96
C ILE A 284 -10.93 7.93 7.17
N MET A 285 -10.06 8.62 7.92
CA MET A 285 -10.14 10.06 8.12
C MET A 285 -10.05 10.82 6.79
N PHE A 286 -9.11 10.44 5.91
CA PHE A 286 -8.98 11.00 4.57
C PHE A 286 -10.25 10.79 3.73
N TYR A 287 -10.83 9.60 3.75
CA TYR A 287 -12.05 9.26 3.02
C TYR A 287 -13.24 10.10 3.49
N ILE A 288 -13.44 10.21 4.80
CA ILE A 288 -14.51 11.01 5.40
C ILE A 288 -14.35 12.49 5.04
N SER A 289 -13.13 13.02 5.16
CA SER A 289 -12.82 14.42 4.83
C SER A 289 -13.07 14.74 3.35
N THR A 290 -12.63 13.86 2.45
CA THR A 290 -12.68 14.10 1.00
C THR A 290 -14.06 13.85 0.40
N TYR A 291 -14.71 12.74 0.75
CA TYR A 291 -15.91 12.28 0.06
C TYR A 291 -17.20 12.55 0.84
N LYS A 292 -17.21 12.34 2.17
CA LYS A 292 -18.42 12.56 2.99
C LYS A 292 -18.63 14.04 3.34
N LYS A 293 -17.59 14.77 3.77
CA LYS A 293 -17.71 16.20 4.11
C LYS A 293 -17.80 17.08 2.85
N GLY A 294 -17.03 16.78 1.81
CA GLY A 294 -17.12 17.47 0.50
C GLY A 294 -18.47 17.31 -0.21
N GLY A 295 -19.11 16.15 -0.07
CA GLY A 295 -20.47 15.91 -0.57
C GLY A 295 -21.53 16.70 0.19
N ARG A 296 -21.39 16.86 1.50
CA ARG A 296 -22.32 17.62 2.36
C ARG A 296 -22.29 19.13 2.06
N SER A 297 -21.11 19.69 1.77
CA SER A 297 -20.96 21.09 1.33
C SER A 297 -21.58 21.34 -0.05
N LYS A 298 -21.40 20.43 -1.01
CA LYS A 298 -22.04 20.53 -2.34
C LYS A 298 -23.56 20.32 -2.29
N ALA A 299 -24.04 19.41 -1.44
CA ALA A 299 -25.47 19.18 -1.23
C ALA A 299 -26.15 20.37 -0.53
N ALA A 300 -25.50 20.98 0.46
CA ALA A 300 -25.97 22.21 1.12
C ALA A 300 -26.00 23.41 0.15
N ALA A 301 -24.97 23.56 -0.69
CA ALA A 301 -24.94 24.59 -1.73
C ALA A 301 -26.00 24.37 -2.83
N SER A 302 -26.30 23.11 -3.18
CA SER A 302 -27.36 22.75 -4.12
C SER A 302 -28.76 22.92 -3.52
N ALA A 303 -28.93 22.70 -2.20
CA ALA A 303 -30.19 22.92 -1.50
C ALA A 303 -30.50 24.43 -1.36
N SER A 304 -29.48 25.24 -1.08
CA SER A 304 -29.58 26.71 -1.08
C SER A 304 -29.87 27.30 -2.47
N LYS A 305 -29.45 26.64 -3.55
CA LYS A 305 -29.78 27.06 -4.92
C LYS A 305 -31.19 26.65 -5.38
N LYS A 306 -31.86 25.72 -4.68
CA LYS A 306 -33.23 25.28 -4.97
C LYS A 306 -34.31 26.02 -4.16
N SER A 307 -33.94 26.84 -3.18
CA SER A 307 -34.88 27.80 -2.59
C SER A 307 -35.06 28.98 -3.54
N ASN A 308 -36.23 29.04 -4.18
CA ASN A 308 -36.65 30.11 -5.11
C ASN A 308 -36.28 31.52 -4.60
N PRO A 309 -35.67 32.40 -5.42
CA PRO A 309 -35.47 33.81 -5.09
C PRO A 309 -36.78 34.58 -4.87
N THR A 310 -37.90 34.05 -5.37
CA THR A 310 -39.23 34.66 -5.30
C THR A 310 -39.86 34.60 -3.90
N ALA A 311 -39.40 33.71 -3.02
CA ALA A 311 -39.93 33.62 -1.65
C ALA A 311 -39.30 34.65 -0.69
N ILE A 312 -38.07 35.09 -0.95
CA ILE A 312 -37.33 36.02 -0.07
C ILE A 312 -37.72 37.49 -0.31
N LEU A 313 -38.34 37.81 -1.46
CA LEU A 313 -38.82 39.16 -1.77
C LEU A 313 -40.15 39.52 -1.08
N ASN A 314 -41.01 38.54 -0.79
CA ASN A 314 -42.30 38.80 -0.11
C ASN A 314 -42.15 38.99 1.41
N GLU A 315 -41.17 38.35 2.05
CA GLU A 315 -41.00 38.47 3.51
C GLU A 315 -40.41 39.83 3.91
N LYS A 316 -39.49 40.38 3.09
CA LYS A 316 -38.93 41.73 3.33
C LYS A 316 -39.92 42.87 3.08
N GLN A 317 -40.88 42.70 2.16
CA GLN A 317 -41.95 43.69 1.96
C GLN A 317 -43.01 43.62 3.07
N THR A 318 -43.23 42.44 3.65
CA THR A 318 -44.18 42.27 4.77
C THR A 318 -43.62 42.81 6.10
N LEU A 319 -42.30 42.66 6.35
CA LEU A 319 -41.65 43.25 7.53
C LEU A 319 -41.50 44.78 7.46
N ALA A 320 -41.32 45.37 6.26
CA ALA A 320 -41.26 46.83 6.12
C ALA A 320 -42.61 47.51 6.36
N ALA A 321 -43.73 46.82 6.10
CA ALA A 321 -45.08 47.31 6.41
C ALA A 321 -45.43 47.20 7.91
N ALA A 322 -44.87 46.22 8.63
CA ALA A 322 -45.12 46.02 10.06
C ALA A 322 -44.37 47.01 10.98
N VAL A 323 -43.31 47.66 10.49
CA VAL A 323 -42.48 48.60 11.29
C VAL A 323 -43.01 50.04 11.26
N THR A 324 -44.04 50.36 10.47
CA THR A 324 -44.60 51.73 10.39
C THR A 324 -45.83 51.95 11.29
N LEU A 325 -46.32 50.93 11.99
CA LEU A 325 -47.47 51.02 12.90
C LEU A 325 -47.13 50.40 14.25
N GLY A 326 -46.36 51.11 15.07
CA GLY A 326 -45.98 50.62 16.39
C GLY A 326 -45.08 51.57 17.17
N GLY A 327 -45.37 52.87 17.13
CA GLY A 327 -44.72 53.82 18.02
C GLY A 327 -45.24 53.66 19.45
N LYS A 328 -44.36 53.30 20.38
CA LYS A 328 -44.12 53.96 21.68
C LYS A 328 -43.45 53.00 22.68
N ASN A 329 -42.46 53.56 23.37
CA ASN A 329 -41.91 53.16 24.66
C ASN A 329 -41.13 51.84 24.72
N ALA A 330 -39.80 51.95 24.81
CA ALA A 330 -39.08 51.76 26.07
C ALA A 330 -37.56 51.72 25.80
N THR A 331 -36.87 52.68 26.40
CA THR A 331 -35.47 52.61 26.79
C THR A 331 -35.18 51.37 27.63
N VAL A 332 -34.01 50.74 27.46
CA VAL A 332 -33.08 50.23 28.49
C VAL A 332 -31.91 49.50 27.81
N GLU A 333 -30.75 50.16 27.81
CA GLU A 333 -29.44 49.68 28.29
C GLU A 333 -29.20 48.16 28.49
N LEU A 334 -28.16 47.58 27.87
CA LEU A 334 -26.91 47.15 28.56
C LEU A 334 -25.95 46.33 27.67
N GLU A 335 -24.69 46.44 28.05
CA GLU A 335 -23.41 45.96 27.50
C GLU A 335 -23.27 44.43 27.35
N THR A 336 -22.64 43.95 26.27
CA THR A 336 -21.28 43.37 26.16
C THR A 336 -21.08 42.63 24.84
#